data_AF-A0A1F9ZGZ9-F1
#
_entry.id   AF-A0A1F9ZGZ9-F1
#
_cell.length_a   1.000
_cell.length_b   1.000
_cell.length_c   1.000
_cell.angle_alpha   90.00
_cell.angle_beta   90.00
_cell.angle_gamma   90.00
#
_symmetry.space_group_name_H-M   'P 1'
#
loop_
_entity.id
_entity.type
_entity.pdbx_description
1 polymer ?
#
loop_
_entity_poly.entity_id
_entity_poly.type
_entity_poly.pdbx_seq_one_letter_code
_entity_poly.pdbx_strand_id
1 'polypeptide(L)'
;MGPTKDWADEERPADPGRRRFLRGTLVAGAAGLVGTAVAGAKSIIPSPIEFRGTVENGFRYGRPDNPNVWYAPLSNRPVATTDFRLWQGASVLWRSVLDETGAVVPGSGFPAVIVCVEASLLEAPPEFEPYVVRADVDGVPAAFVAVYARCVHLCCKPGWHQYPVPDAFRNYIVEPRTLLATDSATGAPDPQDPIWCLCHNSQYDPLTLVRDVHPPPANVPYIGARYVQGPATRGVPCIPLRTAGTLLEGIYDPDEGGHPEWYSAYCR
;
A
#
# COMPACT_ATOMS: atom_id res chain seq x y z
N MET A 1 -26.19 15.11 -30.39
CA MET A 1 -24.98 14.27 -30.38
C MET A 1 -24.91 13.58 -29.03
N GLY A 2 -24.59 12.28 -28.89
CA GLY A 2 -25.36 11.08 -29.30
C GLY A 2 -26.05 10.48 -28.05
N PRO A 3 -26.32 9.16 -27.86
CA PRO A 3 -25.79 8.00 -28.58
C PRO A 3 -26.83 6.88 -28.93
N THR A 4 -26.29 5.88 -29.61
CA THR A 4 -26.84 4.65 -30.22
C THR A 4 -27.13 3.51 -29.23
N LYS A 5 -28.08 2.63 -29.62
CA LYS A 5 -28.52 1.42 -28.92
C LYS A 5 -28.10 0.16 -29.72
N ASP A 6 -27.71 -0.88 -28.99
CA ASP A 6 -27.27 -2.20 -29.47
C ASP A 6 -28.47 -3.13 -29.78
N TRP A 7 -28.33 -3.96 -30.81
CA TRP A 7 -29.36 -4.85 -31.33
C TRP A 7 -29.31 -6.23 -30.64
N ALA A 8 -29.49 -6.26 -29.32
CA ALA A 8 -30.30 -7.38 -28.80
C ALA A 8 -31.71 -7.42 -29.46
N ASP A 9 -32.06 -6.37 -30.19
CA ASP A 9 -33.28 -6.20 -30.96
C ASP A 9 -33.05 -6.44 -32.48
N GLU A 10 -32.92 -7.70 -32.93
CA GLU A 10 -33.55 -8.18 -34.19
C GLU A 10 -33.40 -9.72 -34.39
N GLU A 11 -34.53 -10.43 -34.44
CA GLU A 11 -34.59 -11.86 -34.79
C GLU A 11 -34.38 -12.10 -36.29
N ARG A 12 -33.67 -13.16 -36.68
CA ARG A 12 -33.70 -13.68 -38.06
C ARG A 12 -33.56 -15.22 -38.16
N PRO A 13 -34.09 -15.82 -39.25
CA PRO A 13 -34.98 -16.97 -39.20
C PRO A 13 -34.30 -18.35 -39.28
N ALA A 14 -35.09 -19.39 -38.99
CA ALA A 14 -34.69 -20.79 -38.98
C ALA A 14 -34.43 -21.36 -40.39
N ASP A 15 -33.25 -21.96 -40.59
CA ASP A 15 -33.01 -23.01 -41.58
C ASP A 15 -32.21 -24.16 -40.94
N PRO A 16 -32.82 -25.36 -40.74
CA PRO A 16 -32.24 -26.45 -39.96
C PRO A 16 -31.45 -27.50 -40.77
N GLY A 17 -31.29 -27.38 -42.08
CA GLY A 17 -30.90 -28.54 -42.92
C GLY A 17 -29.41 -28.85 -43.10
N ARG A 18 -28.54 -27.83 -43.26
CA ARG A 18 -27.17 -28.04 -43.81
C ARG A 18 -26.02 -27.93 -42.80
N ARG A 19 -26.28 -27.48 -41.57
CA ARG A 19 -25.25 -27.33 -40.50
C ARG A 19 -24.95 -28.61 -39.71
N ARG A 20 -25.68 -29.71 -39.92
CA ARG A 20 -25.48 -30.95 -39.15
C ARG A 20 -24.27 -31.77 -39.63
N PHE A 21 -23.94 -31.71 -40.92
CA PHE A 21 -22.79 -32.44 -41.49
C PHE A 21 -21.44 -31.79 -41.13
N LEU A 22 -21.35 -30.44 -41.19
CA LEU A 22 -20.15 -29.70 -40.76
C LEU A 22 -19.93 -29.73 -39.24
N ARG A 23 -20.99 -29.89 -38.43
CA ARG A 23 -20.86 -30.11 -36.98
C ARG A 23 -20.31 -31.51 -36.63
N GLY A 24 -20.55 -32.53 -37.45
CA GLY A 24 -20.06 -33.89 -37.19
C GLY A 24 -18.54 -34.03 -37.34
N THR A 25 -17.97 -33.38 -38.37
CA THR A 25 -16.53 -33.46 -38.67
C THR A 25 -15.66 -32.50 -37.86
N LEU A 26 -16.20 -31.37 -37.39
CA LEU A 26 -15.50 -30.47 -36.45
C LEU A 26 -15.40 -31.04 -35.02
N VAL A 27 -16.38 -31.83 -34.58
CA VAL A 27 -16.39 -32.40 -33.21
C VAL A 27 -15.37 -33.53 -33.04
N ALA A 28 -15.12 -34.35 -34.07
CA ALA A 28 -14.13 -35.42 -33.98
C ALA A 28 -12.67 -34.91 -34.05
N GLY A 29 -12.42 -33.77 -34.72
CA GLY A 29 -11.09 -33.17 -34.80
C GLY A 29 -10.71 -32.29 -33.60
N ALA A 30 -11.69 -31.68 -32.93
CA ALA A 30 -11.44 -30.75 -31.83
C ALA A 30 -11.14 -31.41 -30.47
N ALA A 31 -11.54 -32.67 -30.25
CA ALA A 31 -11.24 -33.37 -29.00
C ALA A 31 -9.73 -33.67 -28.81
N GLY A 32 -8.94 -33.69 -29.90
CA GLY A 32 -7.50 -33.97 -29.85
C GLY A 32 -6.59 -32.76 -29.61
N LEU A 33 -7.10 -31.53 -29.68
CA LEU A 33 -6.27 -30.30 -29.61
C LEU A 33 -6.57 -29.38 -28.42
N VAL A 34 -7.62 -29.64 -27.63
CA VAL A 34 -7.91 -28.84 -26.42
C VAL A 34 -7.04 -29.26 -25.24
N GLY A 35 -6.56 -30.51 -25.20
CA GLY A 35 -5.71 -31.00 -24.11
C GLY A 35 -4.30 -30.39 -24.07
N THR A 36 -3.73 -30.01 -25.22
CA THR A 36 -2.33 -29.54 -25.30
C THR A 36 -2.19 -28.03 -25.10
N ALA A 37 -3.20 -27.22 -25.42
CA ALA A 37 -3.14 -25.77 -25.23
C ALA A 37 -3.23 -25.36 -23.74
N VAL A 38 -4.06 -26.03 -22.93
CA VAL A 38 -4.15 -25.76 -21.49
C VAL A 38 -2.92 -26.28 -20.73
N ALA A 39 -2.33 -27.39 -21.19
CA ALA A 39 -1.10 -27.93 -20.61
C ALA A 39 0.13 -27.02 -20.86
N GLY A 40 0.23 -26.42 -22.05
CA GLY A 40 1.33 -25.50 -22.39
C GLY A 40 1.22 -24.12 -21.73
N ALA A 41 0.01 -23.59 -21.53
CA ALA A 41 -0.17 -22.31 -20.86
C ALA A 41 0.19 -22.37 -19.36
N LYS A 42 -0.12 -23.50 -18.69
CA LYS A 42 0.26 -23.71 -17.28
C LYS A 42 1.78 -23.85 -17.06
N SER A 43 2.56 -24.20 -18.08
CA SER A 43 4.03 -24.32 -17.93
C SER A 43 4.76 -22.98 -18.02
N ILE A 44 4.09 -21.92 -18.47
CA ILE A 44 4.66 -20.56 -18.58
C ILE A 44 4.15 -19.66 -17.44
N ILE A 45 3.03 -20.01 -16.81
CA ILE A 45 2.56 -19.36 -15.58
C ILE A 45 3.36 -19.97 -14.43
N PRO A 46 4.28 -19.23 -13.79
CA PRO A 46 4.98 -19.75 -12.62
C PRO A 46 3.93 -20.14 -11.57
N SER A 47 4.11 -21.30 -10.94
CA SER A 47 3.27 -21.67 -9.78
C SER A 47 3.25 -20.51 -8.80
N PRO A 48 2.09 -20.16 -8.21
CA PRO A 48 2.03 -19.18 -7.15
C PRO A 48 3.10 -19.49 -6.10
N ILE A 49 3.88 -18.48 -5.70
CA ILE A 49 4.88 -18.64 -4.65
C ILE A 49 4.12 -18.96 -3.36
N GLU A 50 4.19 -20.20 -2.93
CA GLU A 50 3.69 -20.62 -1.62
C GLU A 50 4.76 -20.34 -0.58
N PHE A 51 4.51 -19.36 0.28
CA PHE A 51 5.34 -19.13 1.46
C PHE A 51 4.92 -20.11 2.56
N ARG A 52 5.88 -20.86 3.11
CA ARG A 52 5.67 -21.72 4.28
C ARG A 52 6.15 -21.00 5.53
N GLY A 53 5.35 -21.03 6.59
CA GLY A 53 5.68 -20.37 7.85
C GLY A 53 4.47 -19.73 8.52
N THR A 54 4.72 -18.94 9.56
CA THR A 54 3.67 -18.21 10.30
C THR A 54 3.60 -16.77 9.79
N VAL A 55 2.38 -16.30 9.49
CA VAL A 55 2.14 -14.88 9.17
C VAL A 55 1.97 -14.11 10.48
N GLU A 56 2.77 -13.06 10.69
CA GLU A 56 2.63 -12.18 11.85
C GLU A 56 2.08 -10.80 11.47
N ASN A 57 1.11 -10.28 12.23
CA ASN A 57 0.54 -8.94 12.00
C ASN A 57 1.44 -7.77 12.41
N GLY A 58 2.58 -8.06 13.03
CA GLY A 58 3.56 -7.07 13.44
C GLY A 58 4.30 -6.44 12.27
N PHE A 59 4.92 -5.29 12.53
CA PHE A 59 5.89 -4.69 11.62
C PHE A 59 7.30 -5.15 11.99
N ARG A 60 8.15 -5.34 10.99
CA ARG A 60 9.59 -5.53 11.14
C ARG A 60 10.36 -4.53 10.31
N TYR A 61 11.48 -4.05 10.83
CA TYR A 61 12.39 -3.22 10.04
C TYR A 61 12.87 -3.97 8.81
N GLY A 62 12.60 -3.43 7.64
CA GLY A 62 13.14 -3.96 6.39
C GLY A 62 14.63 -3.64 6.27
N ARG A 63 15.34 -4.39 5.41
CA ARG A 63 16.69 -3.98 5.01
C ARG A 63 16.56 -2.69 4.19
N PRO A 64 17.15 -1.56 4.61
CA PRO A 64 17.01 -0.32 3.87
C PRO A 64 17.88 -0.33 2.61
N ASP A 65 17.39 0.37 1.57
CA ASP A 65 18.15 0.57 0.33
C ASP A 65 19.35 1.52 0.56
N ASN A 66 19.17 2.49 1.47
CA ASN A 66 20.20 3.38 1.97
C ASN A 66 20.69 2.90 3.35
N PRO A 67 21.94 2.44 3.53
CA PRO A 67 22.43 1.94 4.81
C PRO A 67 22.63 3.02 5.87
N ASN A 68 22.57 4.31 5.51
CA ASN A 68 22.78 5.43 6.43
C ASN A 68 21.50 5.87 7.17
N VAL A 69 20.39 5.17 6.98
CA VAL A 69 19.15 5.46 7.73
C VAL A 69 19.27 4.98 9.18
N TRP A 70 18.64 5.69 10.12
CA TRP A 70 18.76 5.44 11.57
C TRP A 70 18.36 4.02 11.99
N TYR A 71 17.41 3.39 11.28
CA TYR A 71 16.91 2.06 11.60
C TYR A 71 17.69 0.92 10.91
N ALA A 72 18.75 1.21 10.15
CA ALA A 72 19.56 0.17 9.51
C ALA A 72 20.06 -0.92 10.49
N PRO A 73 20.53 -0.58 11.71
CA PRO A 73 20.95 -1.58 12.71
C PRO A 73 19.80 -2.42 13.28
N LEU A 74 18.55 -2.03 13.04
CA LEU A 74 17.36 -2.70 13.57
C LEU A 74 16.76 -3.72 12.60
N SER A 75 17.38 -3.94 11.44
CA SER A 75 16.90 -4.87 10.41
C SER A 75 16.37 -6.20 10.98
N ASN A 76 15.19 -6.62 10.53
CA ASN A 76 14.46 -7.82 10.95
C ASN A 76 13.92 -7.82 12.41
N ARG A 77 14.16 -6.77 13.20
CA ARG A 77 13.56 -6.64 14.53
C ARG A 77 12.11 -6.17 14.43
N PRO A 78 11.22 -6.62 15.35
CA PRO A 78 9.91 -6.00 15.53
C PRO A 78 10.03 -4.50 15.79
N VAL A 79 9.10 -3.73 15.25
CA VAL A 79 9.08 -2.27 15.38
C VAL A 79 8.37 -1.87 16.67
N ALA A 80 9.02 -1.07 17.51
CA ALA A 80 8.42 -0.51 18.72
C ALA A 80 8.26 1.01 18.62
N THR A 81 7.24 1.56 19.30
CA THR A 81 7.07 3.02 19.41
C THR A 81 8.28 3.68 20.08
N THR A 82 8.92 2.98 21.03
CA THR A 82 10.10 3.45 21.77
C THR A 82 11.37 3.50 20.93
N ASP A 83 11.37 2.96 19.70
CA ASP A 83 12.53 3.01 18.81
C ASP A 83 12.66 4.38 18.12
N PHE A 84 11.57 5.15 18.04
CA PHE A 84 11.49 6.39 17.27
C PHE A 84 11.80 7.62 18.11
N ARG A 85 12.43 8.60 17.48
CA ARG A 85 12.38 10.01 17.87
C ARG A 85 11.29 10.73 17.08
N LEU A 86 10.89 11.91 17.56
CA LEU A 86 9.95 12.77 16.82
C LEU A 86 10.49 13.03 15.40
N TRP A 87 9.58 13.04 14.41
CA TRP A 87 9.86 13.21 12.98
C TRP A 87 10.68 12.09 12.32
N GLN A 88 11.00 11.01 13.02
CA GLN A 88 11.60 9.84 12.39
C GLN A 88 10.54 8.99 11.67
N GLY A 89 10.97 8.38 10.57
CA GLY A 89 10.20 7.36 9.87
C GLY A 89 11.06 6.17 9.48
N ALA A 90 10.42 5.02 9.25
CA ALA A 90 11.09 3.79 8.85
C ALA A 90 10.33 3.08 7.73
N SER A 91 11.09 2.55 6.75
CA SER A 91 10.56 1.54 5.84
C SER A 91 10.56 0.18 6.53
N VAL A 92 9.42 -0.46 6.55
CA VAL A 92 9.18 -1.70 7.28
C VAL A 92 8.48 -2.72 6.38
N LEU A 93 8.51 -3.97 6.79
CA LEU A 93 7.67 -5.03 6.26
C LEU A 93 6.57 -5.32 7.27
N TRP A 94 5.36 -5.44 6.77
CA TRP A 94 4.17 -5.79 7.54
C TRP A 94 3.63 -7.14 7.04
N ARG A 95 3.12 -8.00 7.93
CA ARG A 95 2.58 -9.31 7.51
C ARG A 95 3.55 -10.17 6.73
N SER A 96 4.82 -10.13 7.16
CA SER A 96 5.82 -11.07 6.66
C SER A 96 5.53 -12.48 7.14
N VAL A 97 5.96 -13.45 6.34
CA VAL A 97 6.01 -14.85 6.75
C VAL A 97 7.33 -15.07 7.48
N LEU A 98 7.25 -15.70 8.64
CA LEU A 98 8.43 -16.15 9.37
C LEU A 98 8.67 -17.64 9.14
N ASP A 99 9.93 -18.00 8.93
CA ASP A 99 10.35 -19.40 8.94
C ASP A 99 10.40 -19.98 10.38
N GLU A 100 10.75 -21.25 10.50
CA GLU A 100 10.85 -21.96 11.78
C GLU A 100 11.89 -21.36 12.75
N THR A 101 12.81 -20.53 12.25
CA THR A 101 13.81 -19.82 13.06
C THR A 101 13.35 -18.44 13.52
N GLY A 102 12.17 -17.99 13.06
CA GLY A 102 11.64 -16.65 13.30
C GLY A 102 12.21 -15.57 12.39
N ALA A 103 12.90 -15.94 11.30
CA ALA A 103 13.42 -15.01 10.31
C ALA A 103 12.38 -14.73 9.22
N VAL A 104 12.35 -13.48 8.71
CA VAL A 104 11.46 -13.11 7.60
C VAL A 104 11.87 -13.86 6.33
N VAL A 105 10.92 -14.58 5.76
CA VAL A 105 11.07 -15.24 4.46
C VAL A 105 11.21 -14.14 3.38
N PRO A 106 12.31 -14.12 2.61
CA PRO A 106 12.54 -13.11 1.59
C PRO A 106 11.39 -13.03 0.58
N GLY A 107 10.99 -11.81 0.22
CA GLY A 107 9.89 -11.56 -0.70
C GLY A 107 8.49 -11.67 -0.10
N SER A 108 8.38 -12.05 1.19
CA SER A 108 7.11 -12.02 1.91
C SER A 108 6.86 -10.65 2.58
N GLY A 109 5.59 -10.37 2.87
CA GLY A 109 5.16 -9.16 3.55
C GLY A 109 4.83 -7.99 2.64
N PHE A 110 4.00 -7.10 3.16
CA PHE A 110 3.60 -5.85 2.55
C PHE A 110 4.61 -4.75 2.91
N PRO A 111 5.13 -3.99 1.93
CA PRO A 111 5.96 -2.84 2.25
C PRO A 111 5.12 -1.78 2.92
N ALA A 112 5.63 -1.19 3.99
CA ALA A 112 4.99 -0.08 4.68
C ALA A 112 6.02 0.98 5.08
N VAL A 113 5.53 2.18 5.36
CA VAL A 113 6.28 3.25 5.99
C VAL A 113 5.54 3.64 7.26
N ILE A 114 6.25 3.67 8.38
CA ILE A 114 5.74 4.20 9.65
C ILE A 114 6.44 5.54 9.89
N VAL A 115 5.69 6.55 10.27
CA VAL A 115 6.22 7.87 10.66
C VAL A 115 5.77 8.21 12.07
N CYS A 116 6.68 8.77 12.87
CA CYS A 116 6.40 9.39 14.16
C CYS A 116 6.34 10.90 13.95
N VAL A 117 5.21 11.51 14.23
CA VAL A 117 4.95 12.94 13.98
C VAL A 117 4.38 13.60 15.23
N GLU A 118 4.41 14.93 15.28
CA GLU A 118 3.79 15.65 16.40
C GLU A 118 2.26 15.53 16.34
N ALA A 119 1.64 15.08 17.44
CA ALA A 119 0.21 14.81 17.47
C ALA A 119 -0.64 16.08 17.29
N SER A 120 -0.12 17.24 17.70
CA SER A 120 -0.79 18.55 17.57
C SER A 120 -1.01 18.96 16.11
N LEU A 121 -0.15 18.47 15.20
CA LEU A 121 -0.22 18.77 13.78
C LEU A 121 -1.09 17.79 13.01
N LEU A 122 -1.50 16.67 13.61
CA LEU A 122 -2.27 15.64 12.94
C LEU A 122 -3.73 16.08 12.74
N GLU A 123 -4.15 16.12 11.48
CA GLU A 123 -5.54 16.22 11.05
C GLU A 123 -6.08 14.82 10.76
N ALA A 124 -6.62 14.19 11.81
CA ALA A 124 -7.35 12.93 11.73
C ALA A 124 -8.75 13.13 12.34
N PRO A 125 -9.82 13.12 11.54
CA PRO A 125 -11.19 13.01 12.04
C PRO A 125 -11.35 11.87 13.05
N PRO A 126 -12.24 11.98 14.06
CA PRO A 126 -12.40 10.95 15.11
C PRO A 126 -12.65 9.54 14.58
N GLU A 127 -13.31 9.41 13.43
CA GLU A 127 -13.52 8.11 12.77
C GLU A 127 -12.23 7.46 12.22
N PHE A 128 -11.14 8.20 12.08
CA PHE A 128 -9.84 7.71 11.61
C PHE A 128 -8.86 7.42 12.76
N GLU A 129 -9.33 7.53 14.02
CA GLU A 129 -8.56 7.15 15.20
C GLU A 129 -7.93 5.74 15.12
N PRO A 130 -8.58 4.71 14.54
CA PRO A 130 -7.96 3.40 14.35
C PRO A 130 -6.68 3.38 13.48
N TYR A 131 -6.37 4.46 12.75
CA TYR A 131 -5.17 4.58 11.90
C TYR A 131 -4.01 5.29 12.60
N VAL A 132 -4.19 5.64 13.88
CA VAL A 132 -3.27 6.48 14.63
C VAL A 132 -2.97 5.80 15.96
N VAL A 133 -1.69 5.57 16.24
CA VAL A 133 -1.25 5.23 17.59
C VAL A 133 -0.64 6.48 18.21
N ARG A 134 -1.12 6.90 19.38
CA ARG A 134 -0.51 8.02 20.12
C ARG A 134 0.40 7.52 21.22
N ALA A 135 1.51 8.20 21.41
CA ALA A 135 2.44 7.96 22.49
C ALA A 135 3.17 9.25 22.89
N ASP A 136 3.79 9.25 24.06
CA ASP A 136 4.79 10.26 24.39
C ASP A 136 6.13 9.85 23.79
N VAL A 137 6.78 10.77 23.06
CA VAL A 137 8.12 10.58 22.51
C VAL A 137 8.97 11.75 22.98
N ASP A 138 9.87 11.47 23.92
CA ASP A 138 10.76 12.46 24.54
C ASP A 138 10.04 13.66 25.17
N GLY A 139 8.89 13.43 25.80
CA GLY A 139 8.07 14.47 26.42
C GLY A 139 7.18 15.24 25.44
N VAL A 140 7.13 14.81 24.17
CA VAL A 140 6.26 15.40 23.14
C VAL A 140 5.10 14.44 22.86
N PRO A 141 3.83 14.90 22.93
CA PRO A 141 2.70 14.13 22.43
C PRO A 141 2.87 13.86 20.93
N ALA A 142 3.13 12.59 20.60
CA ALA A 142 3.38 12.14 19.25
C ALA A 142 2.27 11.21 18.75
N ALA A 143 2.20 11.08 17.43
CA ALA A 143 1.33 10.19 16.73
C ALA A 143 2.13 9.35 15.73
N PHE A 144 1.79 8.08 15.62
CA PHE A 144 2.31 7.13 14.66
C PHE A 144 1.26 6.90 13.59
N VAL A 145 1.66 7.08 12.33
CA VAL A 145 0.85 6.78 11.15
C VAL A 145 1.63 5.79 10.31
N ALA A 146 0.96 4.73 9.86
CA ALA A 146 1.52 3.75 8.93
C ALA A 146 0.82 3.84 7.59
N VAL A 147 1.58 3.78 6.50
CA VAL A 147 1.04 3.71 5.14
C VAL A 147 1.50 2.44 4.45
N TYR A 148 0.63 1.86 3.63
CA TYR A 148 1.00 0.82 2.68
C TYR A 148 1.89 1.45 1.60
N ALA A 149 3.18 1.10 1.62
CA ALA A 149 4.22 1.77 0.83
C ALA A 149 4.22 1.27 -0.63
N ARG A 150 3.07 1.45 -1.28
CA ARG A 150 2.86 1.33 -2.72
C ARG A 150 2.25 2.63 -3.21
N CYS A 151 3.07 3.41 -3.91
CA CYS A 151 2.64 4.64 -4.55
C CYS A 151 1.46 4.37 -5.46
N VAL A 152 0.40 5.17 -5.34
CA VAL A 152 -0.86 4.96 -6.07
C VAL A 152 -0.81 5.39 -7.54
N HIS A 153 0.34 5.89 -7.99
CA HIS A 153 0.63 6.15 -9.40
C HIS A 153 1.08 4.87 -10.12
N LEU A 154 2.26 4.35 -9.79
CA LEU A 154 2.88 3.20 -10.48
C LEU A 154 3.62 2.26 -9.50
N CYS A 155 3.10 2.11 -8.28
CA CYS A 155 3.47 1.03 -7.35
C CYS A 155 4.91 1.01 -6.81
N CYS A 156 5.71 2.03 -7.13
CA CYS A 156 7.00 2.26 -6.48
C CYS A 156 6.85 2.41 -4.97
N LYS A 157 7.90 2.07 -4.22
CA LYS A 157 7.96 2.22 -2.77
C LYS A 157 8.28 3.67 -2.42
N PRO A 158 7.36 4.46 -1.86
CA PRO A 158 7.70 5.74 -1.30
C PRO A 158 8.47 5.56 0.03
N GLY A 159 9.20 6.59 0.43
CA GLY A 159 9.98 6.61 1.67
C GLY A 159 9.80 7.91 2.44
N TRP A 160 10.18 7.87 3.71
CA TRP A 160 10.26 9.05 4.59
C TRP A 160 11.72 9.32 4.90
N HIS A 161 12.22 10.50 4.50
CA HIS A 161 13.58 11.00 4.74
C HIS A 161 14.72 10.02 4.42
N GLN A 162 14.49 9.07 3.51
CA GLN A 162 15.55 8.19 3.01
C GLN A 162 16.52 8.93 2.08
N TYR A 163 15.97 9.93 1.39
CA TYR A 163 16.65 10.83 0.47
C TYR A 163 15.98 12.20 0.60
N PRO A 164 16.73 13.31 0.51
CA PRO A 164 16.16 14.65 0.54
C PRO A 164 15.33 14.91 -0.72
N VAL A 165 14.18 15.56 -0.58
CA VAL A 165 13.38 16.00 -1.74
C VAL A 165 14.07 17.22 -2.38
N PRO A 166 14.46 17.17 -3.66
CA PRO A 166 15.02 18.32 -4.37
C PRO A 166 14.09 19.53 -4.38
N ASP A 167 14.63 20.74 -4.27
CA ASP A 167 13.83 21.98 -4.23
C ASP A 167 12.91 22.17 -5.44
N ALA A 168 13.36 21.73 -6.61
CA ALA A 168 12.57 21.77 -7.84
C ALA A 168 11.26 20.95 -7.77
N PHE A 169 11.13 20.08 -6.76
CA PHE A 169 9.99 19.20 -6.55
C PHE A 169 9.09 19.64 -5.38
N ARG A 170 9.34 20.80 -4.77
CA ARG A 170 8.56 21.38 -3.65
C ARG A 170 7.47 22.35 -4.11
N ASN A 171 6.95 22.15 -5.32
CA ASN A 171 5.87 22.94 -5.90
C ASN A 171 4.52 22.29 -5.59
N TYR A 172 4.12 22.34 -4.31
CA TYR A 172 2.95 21.64 -3.81
C TYR A 172 1.63 22.16 -4.39
N ILE A 173 0.71 21.24 -4.70
CA ILE A 173 -0.66 21.58 -5.10
C ILE A 173 -1.47 22.00 -3.87
N VAL A 174 -1.16 21.38 -2.73
CA VAL A 174 -1.67 21.74 -1.40
C VAL A 174 -0.49 21.65 -0.44
N GLU A 175 -0.26 22.70 0.36
CA GLU A 175 0.84 22.73 1.32
C GLU A 175 0.73 21.58 2.34
N PRO A 176 1.74 20.69 2.44
CA PRO A 176 1.73 19.62 3.42
C PRO A 176 1.94 20.17 4.83
N ARG A 177 1.22 19.63 5.80
CA ARG A 177 1.34 20.05 7.21
C ARG A 177 2.71 19.71 7.81
N THR A 178 3.48 18.83 7.18
CA THR A 178 4.86 18.51 7.59
C THR A 178 5.78 19.73 7.55
N LEU A 179 5.44 20.76 6.77
CA LEU A 179 6.17 22.02 6.73
C LEU A 179 5.87 22.94 7.92
N LEU A 180 4.84 22.62 8.71
CA LEU A 180 4.51 23.34 9.95
C LEU A 180 5.30 22.81 11.15
N ALA A 181 6.11 21.77 10.95
CA ALA A 181 6.94 21.19 12.00
C ALA A 181 7.87 22.23 12.63
N THR A 182 8.03 22.11 13.94
CA THR A 182 8.97 22.91 14.72
C THR A 182 9.89 22.00 15.52
N ASP A 183 11.10 22.46 15.79
CA ASP A 183 11.99 21.84 16.75
C ASP A 183 11.34 21.89 18.14
N SER A 184 11.16 20.72 18.78
CA SER A 184 10.41 20.62 20.04
C SER A 184 11.11 21.27 21.23
N ALA A 185 12.42 21.50 21.16
CA ALA A 185 13.21 22.11 22.23
C ALA A 185 13.21 23.65 22.14
N THR A 186 13.20 24.21 20.94
CA THR A 186 13.37 25.65 20.67
C THR A 186 12.09 26.33 20.17
N GLY A 187 11.14 25.56 19.62
CA GLY A 187 9.96 26.06 18.93
C GLY A 187 10.26 26.73 17.59
N ALA A 188 11.51 26.66 17.11
CA ALA A 188 11.89 27.22 15.81
C ALA A 188 11.31 26.37 14.66
N PRO A 189 10.96 26.96 13.51
CA PRO A 189 10.54 26.20 12.33
C PRO A 189 11.59 25.16 11.93
N ASP A 190 11.17 23.91 11.78
CA ASP A 190 11.97 22.78 11.33
C ASP A 190 11.16 21.93 10.33
N PRO A 191 10.89 22.47 9.12
CA PRO A 191 9.98 21.86 8.17
C PRO A 191 10.47 20.49 7.70
N GLN A 192 9.57 19.52 7.67
CA GLN A 192 9.86 18.15 7.26
C GLN A 192 9.32 17.87 5.86
N ASP A 193 10.09 17.12 5.06
CA ASP A 193 9.63 16.62 3.77
C ASP A 193 8.47 15.63 3.95
N PRO A 194 7.43 15.67 3.08
CA PRO A 194 6.38 14.66 3.08
C PRO A 194 6.93 13.29 2.63
N ILE A 195 6.10 12.25 2.73
CA ILE A 195 6.44 10.93 2.19
C ILE A 195 6.65 11.05 0.68
N TRP A 196 7.80 10.61 0.18
CA TRP A 196 8.21 10.85 -1.21
C TRP A 196 8.45 9.55 -2.00
N CYS A 197 7.86 9.49 -3.20
CA CYS A 197 8.10 8.46 -4.20
C CYS A 197 9.09 8.97 -5.27
N LEU A 198 10.34 8.51 -5.19
CA LEU A 198 11.43 8.87 -6.09
C LEU A 198 11.15 8.63 -7.58
N CYS A 199 10.37 7.60 -7.93
CA CYS A 199 10.19 7.20 -9.34
C CYS A 199 9.62 8.31 -10.23
N HIS A 200 8.58 8.99 -9.74
CA HIS A 200 7.87 10.01 -10.51
C HIS A 200 7.45 11.20 -9.65
N ASN A 201 8.09 11.39 -8.50
CA ASN A 201 7.89 12.53 -7.61
C ASN A 201 6.49 12.67 -6.97
N SER A 202 5.73 11.57 -6.83
CA SER A 202 4.50 11.62 -6.02
C SER A 202 4.85 11.83 -4.54
N GLN A 203 4.16 12.74 -3.86
CA GLN A 203 4.37 13.08 -2.46
C GLN A 203 3.07 13.08 -1.67
N TYR A 204 3.15 12.64 -0.41
CA TYR A 204 2.00 12.41 0.46
C TYR A 204 2.24 12.96 1.87
N ASP A 205 1.31 13.76 2.36
CA ASP A 205 1.30 14.35 3.70
C ASP A 205 0.70 13.36 4.72
N PRO A 206 1.51 12.73 5.61
CA PRO A 206 1.00 11.79 6.60
C PRO A 206 0.26 12.46 7.76
N LEU A 207 0.35 13.79 7.89
CA LEU A 207 -0.35 14.54 8.93
C LEU A 207 -1.79 14.87 8.57
N THR A 208 -2.20 14.65 7.31
CA THR A 208 -3.58 14.90 6.89
C THR A 208 -4.18 13.60 6.36
N LEU A 209 -5.07 12.99 7.15
CA LEU A 209 -5.75 11.76 6.75
C LEU A 209 -7.04 12.08 5.98
N VAL A 210 -7.24 11.41 4.86
CA VAL A 210 -8.35 11.64 3.94
C VAL A 210 -9.06 10.34 3.58
N ARG A 211 -10.34 10.45 3.22
CA ARG A 211 -11.07 9.37 2.52
C ARG A 211 -10.73 9.43 1.04
N ASP A 212 -10.44 8.28 0.46
CA ASP A 212 -10.22 8.09 -0.96
C ASP A 212 -10.89 6.79 -1.44
N VAL A 213 -10.87 6.57 -2.76
CA VAL A 213 -11.45 5.36 -3.38
C VAL A 213 -10.48 4.80 -4.43
N HIS A 214 -10.29 3.48 -4.43
CA HIS A 214 -9.58 2.81 -5.50
C HIS A 214 -10.38 2.86 -6.80
N PRO A 215 -9.79 3.28 -7.95
CA PRO A 215 -10.52 3.35 -9.20
C PRO A 215 -11.17 2.03 -9.60
N PRO A 216 -12.12 2.08 -10.54
CA PRO A 216 -12.64 0.89 -11.20
C PRO A 216 -11.52 -0.02 -11.73
N PRO A 217 -11.71 -1.35 -11.72
CA PRO A 217 -12.94 -2.04 -11.35
C PRO A 217 -13.13 -2.27 -9.83
N ALA A 218 -12.10 -2.04 -9.00
CA ALA A 218 -12.15 -2.43 -7.59
C ALA A 218 -13.13 -1.58 -6.77
N ASN A 219 -13.18 -0.26 -6.99
CA ASN A 219 -14.10 0.67 -6.28
C ASN A 219 -14.06 0.54 -4.74
N VAL A 220 -12.86 0.37 -4.21
CA VAL A 220 -12.64 0.09 -2.78
C VAL A 220 -12.38 1.40 -2.03
N PRO A 221 -13.27 1.85 -1.11
CA PRO A 221 -13.02 3.04 -0.30
C PRO A 221 -11.93 2.76 0.73
N TYR A 222 -11.12 3.76 1.06
CA TYR A 222 -10.03 3.63 2.02
C TYR A 222 -9.68 4.96 2.70
N ILE A 223 -8.92 4.87 3.81
CA ILE A 223 -8.28 6.02 4.45
C ILE A 223 -6.84 6.11 3.98
N GLY A 224 -6.39 7.30 3.58
CA GLY A 224 -5.04 7.52 3.10
C GLY A 224 -4.40 8.80 3.63
N ALA A 225 -3.07 8.86 3.53
CA ALA A 225 -2.30 10.08 3.71
C ALA A 225 -2.44 10.95 2.46
N ARG A 226 -2.83 12.22 2.66
CA ARG A 226 -3.24 13.14 1.59
C ARG A 226 -2.14 13.31 0.53
N TYR A 227 -2.53 13.17 -0.72
CA TYR A 227 -1.66 13.52 -1.84
C TYR A 227 -1.45 15.04 -1.92
N VAL A 228 -0.19 15.48 -2.08
CA VAL A 228 0.16 16.91 -2.11
C VAL A 228 0.93 17.34 -3.36
N GLN A 229 1.62 16.42 -4.04
CA GLN A 229 2.39 16.75 -5.24
C GLN A 229 2.73 15.55 -6.14
N GLY A 230 2.90 15.78 -7.44
CA GLY A 230 3.39 14.81 -8.43
C GLY A 230 2.32 14.34 -9.43
N PRO A 231 2.42 13.10 -9.96
CA PRO A 231 1.45 12.53 -10.91
C PRO A 231 0.44 11.57 -10.26
N ALA A 232 0.53 11.35 -8.93
CA ALA A 232 -0.51 10.59 -8.23
C ALA A 232 -1.80 11.42 -8.18
N THR A 233 -2.94 10.76 -7.94
CA THR A 233 -4.26 11.40 -8.02
C THR A 233 -5.09 11.27 -6.75
N ARG A 234 -4.52 10.66 -5.71
CA ARG A 234 -5.22 10.22 -4.49
C ARG A 234 -4.23 9.93 -3.38
N GLY A 235 -4.68 9.87 -2.15
CA GLY A 235 -3.85 9.54 -0.99
C GLY A 235 -3.27 8.14 -1.04
N VAL A 236 -2.12 7.95 -0.39
CA VAL A 236 -1.53 6.61 -0.22
C VAL A 236 -2.22 5.89 0.95
N PRO A 237 -2.65 4.63 0.82
CA PRO A 237 -3.47 3.98 1.86
C PRO A 237 -2.77 3.90 3.21
N CYS A 238 -3.49 4.25 4.27
CA CYS A 238 -3.07 4.05 5.64
C CYS A 238 -3.37 2.62 6.11
N ILE A 239 -2.53 2.11 7.00
CA ILE A 239 -2.72 0.82 7.66
C ILE A 239 -3.31 1.11 9.04
N PRO A 240 -4.46 0.52 9.43
CA PRO A 240 -4.95 0.66 10.79
C PRO A 240 -3.94 0.08 11.78
N LEU A 241 -3.75 0.74 12.92
CA LEU A 241 -2.70 0.47 13.87
C LEU A 241 -3.25 0.10 15.25
N ARG A 242 -2.49 -0.74 15.94
CA ARG A 242 -2.63 -0.94 17.38
C ARG A 242 -1.27 -1.19 18.00
N THR A 243 -1.25 -1.27 19.33
CA THR A 243 -0.06 -1.65 20.08
C THR A 243 -0.25 -2.95 20.85
N ALA A 244 0.80 -3.76 20.91
CA ALA A 244 0.96 -4.87 21.84
C ALA A 244 2.10 -4.51 22.80
N GLY A 245 1.77 -3.83 23.90
CA GLY A 245 2.77 -3.17 24.74
C GLY A 245 3.37 -1.97 23.99
N THR A 246 4.69 -2.00 23.72
CA THR A 246 5.37 -0.98 22.90
C THR A 246 5.47 -1.38 21.43
N LEU A 247 5.17 -2.63 21.07
CA LEU A 247 5.26 -3.10 19.69
C LEU A 247 4.11 -2.56 18.85
N LEU A 248 4.41 -2.07 17.65
CA LEU A 248 3.42 -1.66 16.68
C LEU A 248 2.94 -2.87 15.87
N GLU A 249 1.63 -2.97 15.72
CA GLU A 249 0.96 -3.96 14.87
C GLU A 249 0.02 -3.27 13.90
N GLY A 250 -0.04 -3.79 12.67
CA GLY A 250 -1.05 -3.37 11.69
C GLY A 250 -2.23 -4.33 11.72
N ILE A 251 -3.44 -3.80 11.57
CA ILE A 251 -4.67 -4.58 11.59
C ILE A 251 -5.04 -4.99 10.16
N TYR A 252 -5.16 -6.29 9.94
CA TYR A 252 -5.52 -6.86 8.63
C TYR A 252 -6.86 -7.57 8.63
N ASP A 253 -7.29 -8.10 9.77
CA ASP A 253 -8.57 -8.82 9.86
C ASP A 253 -9.73 -7.82 9.78
N PRO A 254 -10.68 -7.96 8.84
CA PRO A 254 -11.88 -7.14 8.76
C PRO A 254 -12.66 -7.05 10.08
N ASP A 255 -12.71 -8.14 10.85
CA ASP A 255 -13.45 -8.19 12.11
C ASP A 255 -12.79 -7.34 13.20
N GLU A 256 -11.51 -7.01 13.04
CA GLU A 256 -10.74 -6.12 13.93
C GLU A 256 -10.64 -4.68 13.39
N GLY A 257 -11.29 -4.37 12.25
CA GLY A 257 -11.18 -3.07 11.57
C GLY A 257 -10.06 -2.99 10.53
N GLY A 258 -9.50 -4.14 10.15
CA GLY A 258 -8.56 -4.26 9.03
C GLY A 258 -9.26 -4.18 7.67
N HIS A 259 -8.47 -3.99 6.62
CA HIS A 259 -8.99 -3.79 5.28
C HIS A 259 -8.21 -4.53 4.20
N PRO A 260 -8.28 -5.87 4.18
CA PRO A 260 -7.49 -6.72 3.30
C PRO A 260 -7.80 -6.47 1.81
N GLU A 261 -9.03 -6.08 1.50
CA GLU A 261 -9.50 -5.79 0.16
C GLU A 261 -8.71 -4.64 -0.48
N TRP A 262 -8.17 -3.72 0.32
CA TRP A 262 -7.41 -2.56 -0.14
C TRP A 262 -6.02 -3.02 -0.57
N TYR A 263 -5.28 -3.70 0.30
CA TYR A 263 -3.93 -4.21 -0.01
C TYR A 263 -3.91 -5.12 -1.24
N SER A 264 -5.06 -5.73 -1.51
CA SER A 264 -5.30 -6.59 -2.64
C SER A 264 -5.69 -5.82 -3.93
N ALA A 265 -6.24 -4.61 -3.81
CA ALA A 265 -6.65 -3.78 -4.93
C ALA A 265 -5.46 -3.03 -5.57
N TYR A 266 -4.46 -2.66 -4.79
CA TYR A 266 -3.28 -1.95 -5.27
C TYR A 266 -2.19 -2.90 -5.76
N CYS A 267 -1.65 -2.63 -6.95
CA CYS A 267 -0.38 -3.19 -7.40
C CYS A 267 -0.35 -4.73 -7.54
N ARG A 268 -1.40 -5.29 -8.16
CA ARG A 268 -1.44 -6.65 -8.68
C ARG A 268 -0.96 -6.72 -10.13
#